data_AF-A0A420E4H0-F1
#
_entry.id   AF-A0A420E4H0-F1
#
_cell.length_a   1.000
_cell.length_b   1.000
_cell.length_c   1.000
_cell.angle_alpha   90.00
_cell.angle_beta   90.00
_cell.angle_gamma   90.00
#
_symmetry.space_group_name_H-M   'P 1'
#
loop_
_entity.id
_entity.type
_entity.pdbx_description
1 polymer ?
#
loop_
_entity_poly.entity_id
_entity_poly.type
_entity_poly.pdbx_seq_one_letter_code
_entity_poly.pdbx_strand_id
1 'polypeptide(L)' 'MQEKIYQKKKLLIIVGILIATLGGVMGYYTYDNNPWETISGVISGIGFGLTFIALTIKPPTK' A
#
# COMPACT_ATOMS: atom_id res chain seq x y z
N MET A 1 0.33 -6.56 22.08
CA MET A 1 0.92 -6.45 20.71
C MET A 1 -0.14 -6.07 19.68
N GLN A 2 -1.30 -6.75 19.68
CA GLN A 2 -2.44 -6.50 18.81
C GLN A 2 -3.00 -5.06 18.91
N GLU A 3 -3.13 -4.50 20.12
CA GLU A 3 -3.59 -3.11 20.32
C GLU A 3 -2.69 -2.05 19.67
N LYS A 4 -1.36 -2.20 19.76
CA LYS A 4 -0.42 -1.25 19.15
C LYS A 4 -0.54 -1.24 17.62
N ILE A 5 -0.77 -2.40 17.02
CA ILE A 5 -0.96 -2.56 15.57
C ILE A 5 -2.32 -1.97 15.16
N TYR A 6 -3.38 -2.20 15.94
CA TYR A 6 -4.70 -1.61 15.70
C TYR A 6 -4.69 -0.07 15.78
N GLN A 7 -3.99 0.51 16.76
CA GLN A 7 -3.82 1.97 16.86
C GLN A 7 -3.08 2.57 15.66
N LYS A 8 -2.14 1.80 15.08
CA LYS A 8 -1.40 2.19 13.86
C LYS A 8 -2.09 1.76 12.56
N LYS A 9 -3.26 1.09 12.61
CA LYS A 9 -4.02 0.65 11.42
C LYS A 9 -4.29 1.81 10.47
N LYS A 10 -4.73 2.96 10.99
CA LYS A 10 -5.01 4.14 10.18
C LYS A 10 -3.76 4.63 9.45
N LEU A 11 -2.61 4.59 10.11
CA LEU A 11 -1.33 4.96 9.52
C LEU A 11 -0.90 3.95 8.44
N LEU A 12 -1.08 2.65 8.67
CA LEU A 12 -0.80 1.61 7.66
C LEU A 12 -1.68 1.78 6.41
N ILE A 13 -2.96 2.11 6.56
CA ILE A 13 -3.87 2.39 5.44
C ILE A 13 -3.38 3.62 4.66
N ILE A 14 -3.06 4.71 5.35
CA ILE A 14 -2.58 5.95 4.70
C ILE A 14 -1.29 5.69 3.93
N VAL A 15 -0.33 4.99 4.55
CA VAL A 15 0.95 4.65 3.90
C VAL A 15 0.72 3.73 2.69
N GLY A 16 -0.15 2.74 2.81
CA GLY A 16 -0.49 1.85 1.70
C GLY A 16 -1.09 2.59 0.51
N ILE A 17 -2.06 3.48 0.75
CA ILE A 17 -2.68 4.31 -0.29
C ILE A 17 -1.65 5.25 -0.94
N LEU A 18 -0.76 5.86 -0.15
CA LEU A 18 0.30 6.72 -0.68
C LEU A 18 1.26 5.95 -1.59
N ILE A 19 1.71 4.75 -1.17
CA ILE A 19 2.59 3.90 -1.98
C ILE A 19 1.88 3.46 -3.27
N ALA A 20 0.60 3.09 -3.17
CA ALA A 20 -0.20 2.70 -4.34
C ALA A 20 -0.31 3.85 -5.35
N THR A 21 -0.59 5.06 -4.86
CA THR A 21 -0.70 6.26 -5.69
C THR A 21 0.63 6.61 -6.32
N LEU A 22 1.74 6.54 -5.56
CA LEU A 22 3.09 6.77 -6.10
C LEU A 22 3.46 5.77 -7.19
N GLY A 23 3.16 4.48 -7.00
CA GLY A 23 3.37 3.46 -8.01
C GLY A 23 2.56 3.74 -9.29
N GLY A 24 1.28 4.10 -9.14
CA GLY A 24 0.43 4.46 -10.28
C GLY A 24 0.90 5.72 -11.02
N VAL A 25 1.31 6.77 -10.29
CA VAL A 25 1.86 7.99 -10.88
C VAL A 25 3.18 7.70 -11.61
N MET A 26 4.06 6.91 -10.99
CA MET A 26 5.32 6.50 -11.64
C MET A 26 5.05 5.72 -12.92
N GLY A 27 4.10 4.77 -12.89
CA GLY A 27 3.72 3.99 -14.06
C GLY A 27 3.13 4.81 -15.19
N TYR A 28 2.39 5.87 -14.87
CA TYR A 28 1.93 6.83 -15.87
C TYR A 28 3.09 7.56 -16.56
N TYR A 29 4.11 7.97 -15.81
CA TYR A 29 5.30 8.64 -16.38
C TYR A 29 6.25 7.68 -17.10
N THR A 30 6.27 6.41 -16.71
CA THR A 30 7.16 5.40 -17.29
C THR A 30 6.42 4.44 -18.22
N TYR A 31 5.25 4.83 -18.72
CA TYR A 31 4.44 4.03 -19.63
C TYR A 31 5.23 3.74 -20.92
N ASP A 32 5.22 2.47 -21.36
CA ASP A 32 6.00 1.94 -22.48
C ASP A 32 7.53 1.90 -22.24
N ASN A 33 7.98 2.27 -21.04
CA ASN A 33 9.40 2.29 -20.68
C ASN A 33 9.75 1.13 -19.74
N ASN A 34 9.98 -0.04 -20.32
CA ASN A 34 10.47 -1.20 -19.58
C ASN A 34 11.96 -1.02 -19.22
N PRO A 35 12.38 -1.32 -17.97
CA PRO A 35 11.68 -2.09 -16.93
C PRO A 35 10.88 -1.25 -15.91
N TRP A 36 10.86 0.08 -16.07
CA TRP A 36 10.31 1.00 -15.08
C TRP A 36 8.80 0.87 -14.93
N GLU A 37 8.08 0.61 -16.03
CA GLU A 37 6.65 0.29 -15.99
C GLU A 37 6.37 -0.91 -15.05
N THR A 38 7.11 -2.01 -15.20
CA THR A 38 6.98 -3.18 -14.32
C THR A 38 7.28 -2.85 -12.86
N ILE A 39 8.35 -2.10 -12.59
CA ILE A 39 8.72 -1.69 -11.23
C ILE A 39 7.60 -0.83 -10.60
N SER A 40 7.04 0.10 -11.37
CA SER A 40 5.94 0.94 -10.92
C SER A 40 4.68 0.14 -10.58
N GLY A 41 4.37 -0.89 -11.38
CA GLY A 41 3.27 -1.82 -11.14
C GLY A 41 3.46 -2.62 -9.85
N VAL A 42 4.69 -3.09 -9.59
CA VAL A 42 5.04 -3.78 -8.34
C VAL A 42 4.88 -2.85 -7.14
N ILE A 43 5.38 -1.61 -7.21
CA ILE A 43 5.22 -0.60 -6.15
C ILE A 43 3.74 -0.34 -5.88
N SER A 44 2.94 -0.16 -6.94
CA SER A 44 1.50 0.04 -6.83
C SER A 44 0.82 -1.15 -6.16
N GLY A 45 1.19 -2.37 -6.57
CA GLY A 45 0.66 -3.63 -6.01
C GLY A 45 1.00 -3.80 -4.52
N ILE A 46 2.23 -3.46 -4.10
CA ILE A 46 2.63 -3.47 -2.69
C ILE A 46 1.78 -2.50 -1.87
N GLY A 47 1.55 -1.28 -2.38
CA GLY A 47 0.71 -0.29 -1.72
C GLY A 47 -0.73 -0.76 -1.50
N PHE A 48 -1.35 -1.35 -2.54
CA PHE A 48 -2.68 -1.95 -2.42
C PHE A 48 -2.68 -3.15 -1.46
N GLY A 49 -1.69 -4.03 -1.53
CA GLY A 49 -1.56 -5.18 -0.64
C GLY A 49 -1.49 -4.77 0.84
N LEU A 50 -0.65 -3.78 1.17
CA LEU A 50 -0.57 -3.20 2.51
C LEU A 50 -1.91 -2.62 2.97
N THR A 51 -2.62 -1.93 2.08
CA THR A 51 -3.92 -1.34 2.38
C THR A 51 -4.95 -2.43 2.69
N PHE A 52 -5.03 -3.49 1.88
CA PHE A 52 -5.94 -4.61 2.12
C PHE A 52 -5.63 -5.34 3.42
N ILE A 53 -4.35 -5.65 3.68
CA ILE A 53 -3.93 -6.27 4.95
C ILE A 53 -4.37 -5.38 6.11
N ALA A 54 -4.11 -4.07 6.04
CA ALA A 54 -4.48 -3.14 7.11
C ALA A 54 -6.00 -3.08 7.34
N LEU A 55 -6.81 -3.16 6.28
CA LEU A 55 -8.28 -3.20 6.40
C LEU A 55 -8.77 -4.45 7.12
N THR A 56 -8.13 -5.60 6.90
CA THR A 56 -8.48 -6.88 7.56
C THR A 56 -8.11 -6.96 9.04
N ILE A 57 -7.27 -6.04 9.55
CA ILE A 57 -6.92 -5.97 10.98
C ILE A 57 -8.19 -5.64 11.79
N LYS A 58 -8.62 -6.59 12.62
CA LYS A 58 -9.77 -6.48 13.52
C LYS A 58 -9.39 -5.76 14.83
N PRO A 59 -10.34 -5.10 15.49
CA PRO A 59 -10.12 -4.60 16.84
C PRO A 59 -9.74 -5.76 17.77
N PRO A 60 -8.82 -5.55 18.72
CA PRO A 60 -8.48 -6.56 19.71
C PRO A 60 -9.73 -6.86 20.54
N THR A 61 -10.14 -8.13 20.58
CA THR A 61 -11.19 -8.60 21.49
C THR A 61 -10.69 -8.44 22.92
N LYS A 62 -11.48 -7.77 23.76
CA LYS A 62 -11.21 -7.62 25.20
C LYS A 62 -11.20 -8.96 25.90
#